data_AF-A0A7W1D2D6-F1
#
_entry.id   AF-A0A7W1D2D6-F1
#
_cell.length_a   1.000
_cell.length_b   1.000
_cell.length_c   1.000
_cell.angle_alpha   90.00
_cell.angle_beta   90.00
_cell.angle_gamma   90.00
#
_symmetry.space_group_name_H-M   'P 1'
#
loop_
_entity.id
_entity.type
_entity.pdbx_description
1 polymer ?
#
loop_
_entity_poly.entity_id
_entity_poly.type
_entity_poly.pdbx_seq_one_letter_code
_entity_poly.pdbx_strand_id
1 'polypeptide(L)'
;DFLRRQVLTSRNVIAHPITDFCYGGLNYQIEHHLFPRLPRNKLREAQPIIRGFCRDHCIAYHETSVLQSYREILQHLHEVGAPLREARKAR
;
A
#
# COMPACT_ATOMS: atom_id res chain seq x y z
N ASP A 1 -6.46 -0.85 -16.68
CA ASP A 1 -7.32 0.32 -16.39
C ASP A 1 -6.80 1.07 -15.16
N PHE A 2 -7.27 2.30 -14.92
CA PHE A 2 -6.83 3.15 -13.80
C PHE A 2 -7.03 2.46 -12.44
N LEU A 3 -8.21 1.87 -12.22
CA LEU A 3 -8.57 1.25 -10.94
C LEU A 3 -7.63 0.10 -10.60
N ARG A 4 -7.43 -0.86 -11.52
CA ARG A 4 -6.51 -1.99 -11.29
C ARG A 4 -5.10 -1.52 -11.04
N ARG A 5 -4.62 -0.49 -11.75
CA ARG A 5 -3.27 0.05 -11.50
C ARG A 5 -3.16 0.56 -10.07
N GLN A 6 -4.08 1.43 -9.63
CA GLN A 6 -4.01 1.98 -8.27
C GLN A 6 -4.18 0.93 -7.18
N VAL A 7 -5.06 -0.07 -7.37
CA VAL A 7 -5.28 -1.10 -6.35
C VAL A 7 -4.12 -2.09 -6.28
N LEU A 8 -3.60 -2.56 -7.43
CA LEU A 8 -2.62 -3.65 -7.47
C LEU A 8 -1.19 -3.19 -7.19
N THR A 9 -0.86 -1.91 -7.45
CA THR A 9 0.48 -1.38 -7.20
C THR A 9 0.61 -0.62 -5.90
N SER A 10 -0.47 -0.52 -5.13
CA SER A 10 -0.49 0.12 -3.81
C SER A 10 -0.81 -0.89 -2.72
N ARG A 11 -0.65 -0.49 -1.47
CA ARG A 11 -0.98 -1.29 -0.29
C ARG A 11 -1.51 -0.42 0.82
N ASN A 12 -2.38 -0.97 1.63
CA ASN A 12 -2.81 -0.35 2.87
C ASN A 12 -2.10 -0.94 4.08
N VAL A 13 -2.00 -0.14 5.12
CA VAL A 13 -1.54 -0.58 6.44
C VAL A 13 -2.75 -0.73 7.34
N ILE A 14 -2.84 -1.84 8.06
CA ILE A 14 -3.95 -2.11 8.99
C ILE A 14 -4.13 -0.93 9.95
N ALA A 15 -5.35 -0.41 9.95
CA ALA A 15 -5.73 0.71 10.78
C ALA A 15 -5.88 0.30 12.26
N HIS A 16 -5.32 1.12 13.14
CA HIS A 16 -5.41 1.08 14.59
C HIS A 16 -5.31 2.53 15.08
N PRO A 17 -5.94 2.94 16.19
CA PRO A 17 -5.87 4.34 16.65
C PRO A 17 -4.44 4.91 16.73
N ILE A 18 -3.48 4.08 17.14
CA ILE A 18 -2.05 4.43 17.15
C ILE A 18 -1.50 4.61 15.73
N THR A 19 -1.79 3.69 14.80
CA THR A 19 -1.29 3.80 13.43
C THR A 19 -1.97 4.93 12.69
N ASP A 20 -3.28 5.13 12.83
CA ASP A 20 -4.02 6.27 12.26
C ASP A 20 -3.43 7.60 12.73
N PHE A 21 -3.09 7.72 14.02
CA PHE A 21 -2.43 8.91 14.57
C PHE A 21 -1.01 9.08 14.01
N CYS A 22 -0.16 8.05 14.11
CA CYS A 22 1.24 8.13 13.67
C CYS A 22 1.39 8.37 12.15
N TYR A 23 0.51 7.77 11.35
CA TYR A 23 0.54 7.88 9.89
C TYR A 23 -0.32 9.02 9.35
N GLY A 24 -1.16 9.67 10.17
CA GLY A 24 -1.98 10.81 9.76
C GLY A 24 -2.89 10.51 8.55
N GLY A 25 -3.37 9.28 8.44
CA GLY A 25 -4.18 8.79 7.31
C GLY A 25 -3.38 8.27 6.11
N LEU A 26 -2.04 8.20 6.18
CA LEU A 26 -1.21 7.60 5.13
C LEU A 26 -1.31 6.06 5.04
N ASN A 27 -2.06 5.43 5.93
CA ASN A 27 -2.34 4.00 5.93
C ASN A 27 -3.42 3.57 4.92
N TYR A 28 -4.12 4.53 4.30
CA TYR A 28 -5.17 4.33 3.27
C TYR A 28 -4.70 4.79 1.88
N GLN A 29 -3.59 4.22 1.39
CA GLN A 29 -2.99 4.59 0.11
C GLN A 29 -3.89 4.22 -1.08
N ILE A 30 -4.56 3.07 -1.04
CA ILE A 30 -5.41 2.61 -2.16
C ILE A 30 -6.56 3.62 -2.38
N GLU A 31 -7.26 3.99 -1.30
CA GLU A 31 -8.34 4.98 -1.32
C GLU A 31 -7.83 6.34 -1.80
N HIS A 32 -6.66 6.76 -1.30
CA HIS A 32 -6.07 8.05 -1.65
C HIS A 32 -5.70 8.12 -3.13
N HIS A 33 -5.16 7.05 -3.70
CA HIS A 33 -4.79 7.01 -5.11
C HIS A 33 -6.00 6.90 -6.04
N LEU A 34 -7.08 6.22 -5.60
CA LEU A 34 -8.34 6.18 -6.34
C LEU A 34 -9.10 7.51 -6.27
N PHE A 35 -9.06 8.18 -5.12
CA PHE A 35 -9.80 9.42 -4.85
C PHE A 35 -8.89 10.48 -4.19
N PRO A 36 -7.94 11.09 -4.93
CA PRO A 36 -6.96 12.02 -4.37
C PRO A 36 -7.58 13.30 -3.79
N ARG A 37 -8.81 13.62 -4.19
CA ARG A 37 -9.58 14.76 -3.68
C ARG A 37 -10.40 14.42 -2.43
N LEU A 38 -10.50 13.15 -2.05
CA LEU A 38 -11.23 12.76 -0.85
C LEU A 38 -10.42 13.18 0.40
N PRO A 39 -11.04 13.90 1.35
CA PRO A 39 -10.39 14.27 2.60
C PRO A 39 -9.86 13.05 3.36
N ARG A 40 -8.69 13.16 4.00
CA ARG A 40 -8.04 12.02 4.68
C ARG A 40 -8.90 11.37 5.76
N ASN A 41 -9.67 12.18 6.50
CA ASN A 41 -10.60 11.68 7.52
C ASN A 41 -11.76 10.84 6.94
N LYS A 42 -12.02 10.93 5.63
CA LYS A 42 -13.04 10.15 4.92
C LYS A 42 -12.49 8.88 4.24
N LEU A 43 -11.17 8.70 4.19
CA LEU A 43 -10.57 7.49 3.59
C LEU A 43 -10.96 6.22 4.35
N ARG A 44 -11.02 6.29 5.69
CA ARG A 44 -11.48 5.17 6.52
C ARG A 44 -12.90 4.71 6.18
N GLU A 45 -13.78 5.65 5.87
CA GLU A 45 -15.17 5.36 5.49
C GLU A 45 -15.24 4.77 4.07
N ALA A 46 -14.34 5.19 3.16
CA ALA A 46 -14.28 4.68 1.79
C ALA A 46 -13.71 3.25 1.70
N GLN A 47 -12.77 2.91 2.59
CA GLN A 47 -12.05 1.63 2.59
C GLN A 47 -12.94 0.38 2.48
N PRO A 48 -13.99 0.18 3.31
CA PRO A 48 -14.85 -1.01 3.21
C PRO A 48 -15.62 -1.07 1.88
N ILE A 49 -15.99 0.08 1.30
CA ILE A 49 -16.71 0.16 0.02
C ILE A 49 -15.79 -0.31 -1.12
N ILE A 50 -14.57 0.24 -1.16
CA ILE A 50 -13.58 -0.11 -2.19
C ILE A 50 -13.16 -1.57 -2.07
N ARG A 51 -12.93 -2.07 -0.84
CA ARG A 51 -12.61 -3.48 -0.60
C ARG A 51 -13.74 -4.40 -1.06
N GLY A 52 -15.00 -4.04 -0.78
CA GLY A 52 -16.18 -4.78 -1.26
C GLY A 52 -16.22 -4.86 -2.78
N PHE A 53 -16.08 -3.70 -3.44
CA PHE A 53 -15.99 -3.64 -4.91
C PHE A 53 -14.85 -4.52 -5.46
N CYS A 54 -13.65 -4.43 -4.88
CA CYS A 54 -12.51 -5.23 -5.33
C CYS A 54 -12.79 -6.73 -5.21
N ARG A 55 -13.38 -7.18 -4.09
CA ARG A 55 -13.77 -8.58 -3.89
C ARG A 55 -14.77 -9.03 -4.95
N ASP A 56 -15.83 -8.26 -5.19
CA ASP A 56 -16.91 -8.62 -6.11
C ASP A 56 -16.43 -8.69 -7.57
N HIS A 57 -15.34 -7.98 -7.90
CA HIS A 57 -14.70 -7.98 -9.22
C HIS A 57 -13.40 -8.81 -9.30
N CYS A 58 -13.11 -9.64 -8.30
CA CYS A 58 -11.89 -10.47 -8.24
C CYS A 58 -10.58 -9.68 -8.39
N ILE A 59 -10.52 -8.48 -7.81
CA ILE A 59 -9.34 -7.62 -7.78
C ILE A 59 -8.66 -7.79 -6.42
N ALA A 60 -7.37 -8.17 -6.43
CA ALA A 60 -6.60 -8.33 -5.22
C ALA A 60 -6.42 -6.98 -4.51
N TYR A 61 -6.99 -6.85 -3.32
CA TYR A 61 -6.84 -5.69 -2.46
C TYR A 61 -5.84 -6.04 -1.35
N HIS A 62 -4.69 -5.36 -1.33
CA HIS A 62 -3.60 -5.70 -0.41
C HIS A 62 -3.57 -4.78 0.81
N GLU A 63 -3.70 -5.39 2.00
CA GLU A 63 -3.58 -4.74 3.30
C GLU A 63 -2.66 -5.57 4.20
N THR A 64 -1.79 -4.91 4.95
CA THR A 64 -0.73 -5.58 5.72
C THR A 64 -0.41 -4.83 7.02
N SER A 65 0.32 -5.46 7.94
CA SER A 65 0.77 -4.80 9.17
C SER A 65 1.94 -3.86 8.89
N VAL A 66 2.21 -2.92 9.82
CA VAL A 66 3.36 -2.00 9.69
C VAL A 66 4.67 -2.76 9.51
N LEU A 67 4.94 -3.73 10.39
CA LEU A 67 6.19 -4.50 10.36
C LEU A 67 6.33 -5.28 9.06
N GLN A 68 5.25 -5.90 8.60
CA GLN A 68 5.24 -6.66 7.36
C GLN A 68 5.42 -5.74 6.14
N SER A 69 4.80 -4.56 6.12
CA SER A 69 5.01 -3.55 5.08
C SER A 69 6.49 -3.15 4.95
N TYR A 70 7.15 -2.85 6.07
CA TYR A 70 8.58 -2.54 6.07
C TYR A 70 9.43 -3.71 5.58
N ARG A 71 9.10 -4.93 6.02
CA ARG A 71 9.80 -6.14 5.56
C ARG A 71 9.72 -6.28 4.04
N GLU A 72 8.52 -6.18 3.47
CA GLU A 72 8.30 -6.28 2.02
C GLU A 72 9.07 -5.19 1.25
N ILE A 73 9.04 -3.95 1.74
CA ILE A 73 9.77 -2.84 1.11
C ILE A 73 11.28 -3.11 1.13
N LEU A 74 11.83 -3.48 2.28
CA LEU A 74 13.27 -3.71 2.42
C LEU A 74 13.73 -4.95 1.63
N GLN A 75 12.92 -6.01 1.59
CA GLN A 75 13.18 -7.18 0.76
C GLN A 75 13.20 -6.81 -0.72
N HIS A 76 12.19 -6.06 -1.18
CA HIS A 76 12.14 -5.63 -2.57
C HIS A 76 13.33 -4.74 -2.94
N LEU A 77 13.67 -3.74 -2.11
CA LEU A 77 14.84 -2.89 -2.31
C LEU A 77 16.15 -3.71 -2.31
N HIS A 78 16.24 -4.74 -1.46
CA HIS A 78 17.36 -5.65 -1.46
C HIS A 78 17.45 -6.42 -2.79
N GLU A 79 16.36 -7.01 -3.25
CA GLU A 79 16.30 -7.78 -4.50
C GLU A 79 16.68 -6.93 -5.72
N VAL A 80 16.04 -5.77 -5.91
CA VAL A 80 16.31 -4.90 -7.08
C VAL A 80 17.72 -4.30 -7.03
N GLY A 81 18.30 -4.15 -5.84
CA GLY A 81 19.68 -3.70 -5.67
C GLY A 81 20.73 -4.79 -5.89
N ALA A 82 20.35 -6.06 -6.09
CA ALA A 82 21.31 -7.17 -6.21
C ALA A 82 22.34 -6.98 -7.34
N PRO A 83 21.96 -6.58 -8.57
CA PRO A 83 22.93 -6.39 -9.65
C PRO A 83 24.01 -5.35 -9.33
N LEU A 84 23.63 -4.26 -8.65
CA LEU A 84 24.57 -3.20 -8.25
C LEU A 84 25.54 -3.67 -7.15
N ARG A 85 25.08 -4.51 -6.22
CA ARG A 85 25.94 -5.07 -5.17
C ARG A 85 26.94 -6.07 -5.73
N GLU A 86 26.52 -6.93 -6.66
CA GLU A 86 27.42 -7.90 -7.29
C GLU A 86 28.46 -7.20 -8.17
N ALA A 87 28.07 -6.18 -8.95
CA ALA A 87 29.00 -5.35 -9.71
C ALA A 87 30.05 -4.64 -8.83
N ARG A 88 29.67 -4.25 -7.60
CA ARG A 88 30.60 -3.66 -6.63
C ARG A 88 31.58 -4.68 -6.05
N LYS A 89 31.16 -5.92 -5.81
CA LYS A 89 32.03 -6.99 -5.28
C LYS A 89 33.04 -7.51 -6.31
N ALA A 90 32.70 -7.42 -7.60
CA ALA A 90 33.55 -7.85 -8.70
C ALA A 90 34.61 -6.81 -9.10
N ARG A 91 34.59 -5.61 -8.49
CA ARG A 91 35.64 -4.60 -8.57
C ARG A 91 36.59 -4.74 -7.40
#